data_AF-A0A511VAH4-F1
#
_entry.id   AF-A0A511VAH4-F1
#
_cell.length_a   1.000
_cell.length_b   1.000
_cell.length_c   1.000
_cell.angle_alpha   90.00
_cell.angle_beta   90.00
_cell.angle_gamma   90.00
#
_symmetry.space_group_name_H-M   'P 1'
#
loop_
_entity.id
_entity.type
_entity.pdbx_description
1 polymer ?
#
loop_
_entity_poly.entity_id
_entity_poly.type
_entity_poly.pdbx_seq_one_letter_code
_entity_poly.pdbx_strand_id
1 'polypeptide(L)'
;MIRKEGRVERSDKKIRVNAGLSKESHALLEQLAYAVQTPKTILAAEIIELCLNNPDFITYIQKIHNVPDGRRVIPVSENGKITYMWTQP
;
A
#
# COMPACT_ATOMS: atom_id res chain seq x y z
N MET A 1 25.87 -20.99 25.26
CA MET A 1 25.78 -20.23 24.00
C MET A 1 24.41 -20.45 23.39
N ILE A 2 23.57 -19.42 23.30
CA ILE A 2 22.20 -19.51 22.79
C ILE A 2 22.27 -19.35 21.27
N ARG A 3 22.00 -20.42 20.51
CA ARG A 3 21.79 -20.34 19.06
C ARG A 3 20.36 -19.86 18.81
N LYS A 4 20.18 -18.58 18.44
CA LYS A 4 18.93 -18.14 17.81
C LYS A 4 18.98 -18.63 16.35
N GLU A 5 18.17 -19.64 16.03
CA GLU A 5 17.89 -20.06 14.66
C GLU A 5 17.21 -18.90 13.91
N GLY A 6 18.00 -18.15 13.15
CA GLY A 6 17.48 -17.19 12.18
C GLY A 6 16.90 -17.93 11.00
N ARG A 7 15.58 -18.12 10.99
CA ARG A 7 14.86 -18.56 9.79
C ARG A 7 15.16 -17.56 8.66
N VAL A 8 15.75 -18.01 7.56
CA VAL A 8 15.93 -17.19 6.36
C VAL A 8 14.53 -16.89 5.82
N GLU A 9 14.05 -15.68 6.05
CA GLU A 9 12.82 -15.21 5.43
C GLU A 9 13.09 -15.09 3.93
N ARG A 10 12.39 -15.90 3.13
CA ARG A 10 12.48 -15.77 1.67
C ARG A 10 12.01 -14.37 1.30
N SER A 11 12.84 -13.64 0.56
CA SER A 11 12.56 -12.28 0.07
C SER A 11 11.24 -12.17 -0.70
N ASP A 12 10.79 -13.27 -1.30
CA ASP A 12 9.61 -13.32 -2.16
C ASP A 12 8.30 -13.50 -1.37
N LYS A 13 8.37 -13.64 -0.05
CA LYS A 13 7.21 -13.86 0.78
C LYS A 13 6.38 -12.58 0.87
N LYS A 14 5.34 -12.49 0.03
CA LYS A 14 4.37 -11.39 0.06
C LYS A 14 3.51 -11.43 1.32
N ILE A 15 3.30 -10.27 1.95
CA ILE A 15 2.34 -10.09 3.04
C ILE A 15 0.96 -9.82 2.41
N ARG A 16 -0.04 -10.64 2.75
CA ARG A 16 -1.39 -10.51 2.17
C ARG A 16 -2.19 -9.45 2.91
N VAL A 17 -2.81 -8.55 2.15
CA VAL A 17 -3.87 -7.66 2.64
C VAL A 17 -5.22 -8.24 2.18
N ASN A 18 -6.07 -8.62 3.12
CA ASN A 18 -7.42 -9.12 2.81
C ASN A 18 -8.40 -7.94 2.79
N ALA A 19 -8.62 -7.34 1.62
CA ALA A 19 -9.53 -6.22 1.45
C ALA A 19 -10.91 -6.68 0.94
N GLY A 20 -11.98 -6.12 1.54
CA GLY A 20 -13.33 -6.21 1.00
C GLY A 20 -13.61 -5.02 0.10
N LEU A 21 -14.02 -5.25 -1.15
CA LEU A 21 -14.44 -4.22 -2.09
C LEU A 21 -15.96 -4.22 -2.26
N SER A 22 -16.53 -3.05 -2.60
CA SER A 22 -17.92 -2.99 -3.05
C SER A 22 -18.08 -3.74 -4.39
N LYS A 23 -19.29 -4.15 -4.73
CA LYS A 23 -19.59 -4.81 -6.01
C LYS A 23 -19.17 -3.94 -7.21
N GLU A 24 -19.39 -2.63 -7.12
CA GLU A 24 -19.04 -1.66 -8.16
C GLU A 24 -17.53 -1.56 -8.35
N SER A 25 -16.76 -1.38 -7.26
CA SER A 25 -15.30 -1.33 -7.32
C SER A 25 -14.70 -2.64 -7.81
N HIS A 26 -15.28 -3.78 -7.42
CA HIS A 26 -14.85 -5.09 -7.92
C HIS A 26 -15.04 -5.22 -9.44
N ALA A 27 -16.20 -4.79 -9.96
CA ALA A 27 -16.48 -4.84 -11.41
C ALA A 27 -15.52 -3.94 -12.20
N LEU A 28 -15.24 -2.73 -11.71
CA LEU A 28 -14.27 -1.83 -12.34
C LEU A 28 -12.86 -2.42 -12.36
N LEU A 29 -12.42 -3.02 -11.26
CA LEU A 29 -11.13 -3.70 -11.18
C LEU A 29 -11.05 -4.87 -12.17
N GLU A 30 -12.12 -5.64 -12.30
CA GLU A 30 -12.19 -6.78 -13.22
C GLU A 30 -12.12 -6.34 -14.69
N GLN A 31 -12.81 -5.27 -15.06
CA GLN A 31 -12.73 -4.68 -16.40
C GLN A 31 -11.31 -4.18 -16.71
N LEU A 32 -10.69 -3.47 -15.76
CA LEU A 32 -9.34 -2.97 -15.94
C LEU A 32 -8.33 -4.12 -16.05
N ALA A 33 -8.43 -5.13 -15.18
CA ALA A 33 -7.63 -6.34 -15.20
C ALA A 33 -7.69 -7.05 -16.55
N TYR A 34 -8.89 -7.17 -17.13
CA TYR A 34 -9.09 -7.72 -18.45
C TYR A 34 -8.39 -6.89 -19.54
N ALA A 35 -8.54 -5.57 -19.51
CA ALA A 35 -7.93 -4.67 -20.49
C ALA A 35 -6.40 -4.71 -20.49
N VAL A 36 -5.77 -4.82 -19.32
CA VAL A 36 -4.30 -4.88 -19.16
C VAL A 36 -3.76 -6.32 -19.08
N GLN A 37 -4.61 -7.33 -19.33
CA GLN A 37 -4.27 -8.76 -19.34
C GLN A 37 -3.53 -9.24 -18.06
N THR A 38 -3.90 -8.69 -16.91
CA THR A 38 -3.26 -9.01 -15.62
C THR A 38 -4.29 -9.58 -14.65
N PRO A 39 -3.98 -10.64 -13.88
CA PRO A 39 -4.91 -11.17 -12.90
C PRO A 39 -5.35 -10.08 -11.90
N LYS A 40 -6.66 -9.97 -11.64
CA LYS A 40 -7.23 -8.90 -10.79
C LYS A 40 -6.56 -8.76 -9.41
N THR A 41 -6.11 -9.87 -8.82
CA THR A 41 -5.44 -9.88 -7.52
C THR A 41 -4.03 -9.31 -7.57
N ILE A 42 -3.32 -9.51 -8.69
CA ILE A 42 -2.01 -8.91 -8.94
C ILE A 42 -2.19 -7.42 -9.19
N LEU A 43 -3.12 -7.05 -10.07
CA LEU A 43 -3.43 -5.66 -10.36
C LEU A 43 -3.87 -4.88 -9.12
N ALA A 44 -4.68 -5.49 -8.24
CA ALA A 44 -5.07 -4.86 -6.98
C ALA A 44 -3.86 -4.58 -6.08
N ALA A 45 -2.91 -5.51 -5.98
CA ALA A 45 -1.68 -5.30 -5.22
C ALA A 45 -0.84 -4.16 -5.82
N GLU A 46 -0.69 -4.13 -7.15
CA GLU A 46 0.04 -3.07 -7.86
C GLU A 46 -0.61 -1.70 -7.66
N ILE A 47 -1.93 -1.59 -7.76
CA ILE A 47 -2.65 -0.34 -7.52
C ILE A 47 -2.41 0.14 -6.09
N ILE A 48 -2.46 -0.76 -5.09
CA ILE A 48 -2.19 -0.40 -3.69
C ILE A 48 -0.75 0.11 -3.53
N GLU A 49 0.23 -0.60 -4.09
CA GLU A 49 1.64 -0.18 -4.05
C GLU A 49 1.87 1.18 -4.74
N LEU A 50 1.22 1.43 -5.87
CA LEU A 50 1.26 2.73 -6.57
C LEU A 50 0.63 3.84 -5.74
N CYS A 51 -0.53 3.59 -5.15
CA CYS A 51 -1.22 4.54 -4.28
C CYS A 51 -0.39 4.89 -3.03
N LEU A 52 0.28 3.91 -2.42
CA LEU A 52 1.18 4.13 -1.29
C LEU A 52 2.47 4.87 -1.68
N ASN A 53 2.87 4.80 -2.95
CA ASN A 53 3.99 5.57 -3.51
C ASN A 53 3.57 6.89 -4.16
N ASN A 54 2.34 7.37 -3.91
CA ASN A 54 1.86 8.65 -4.41
C ASN A 54 1.60 9.62 -3.24
N PRO A 55 2.39 10.71 -3.06
CA PRO A 55 2.22 11.63 -1.94
C PRO A 55 0.84 12.28 -1.90
N ASP A 56 0.29 12.63 -3.07
CA ASP A 56 -1.02 13.28 -3.17
C ASP A 56 -2.14 12.34 -2.73
N PHE A 57 -2.03 11.05 -3.07
CA PHE A 57 -2.98 10.04 -2.61
C PHE A 57 -2.92 9.88 -1.08
N ILE A 58 -1.72 9.91 -0.49
CA ILE A 58 -1.53 9.86 0.96
C ILE A 58 -2.09 11.11 1.65
N THR A 59 -1.92 12.29 1.07
CA THR A 59 -2.56 13.51 1.59
C THR A 59 -4.08 13.42 1.47
N TYR A 60 -4.60 12.95 0.34
CA TYR A 60 -6.03 12.77 0.12
C TYR A 60 -6.65 11.79 1.11
N ILE A 61 -6.04 10.61 1.32
CA ILE A 61 -6.59 9.60 2.22
C ILE A 61 -6.62 10.12 3.67
N GLN A 62 -5.59 10.85 4.11
CA GLN A 62 -5.57 11.45 5.44
C GLN A 62 -6.62 12.55 5.61
N LYS A 63 -6.91 13.31 4.55
CA LYS A 63 -7.95 14.34 4.54
C LYS A 63 -9.35 13.73 4.68
N ILE A 64 -9.69 12.70 3.90
CA ILE A 64 -11.03 12.10 3.95
C ILE A 64 -11.32 11.39 5.28
N HIS A 65 -10.28 10.92 5.97
CA HIS A 65 -10.39 10.31 7.29
C HIS A 65 -10.22 11.31 8.45
N ASN A 66 -10.12 12.60 8.15
CA ASN A 66 -9.93 13.68 9.13
C ASN A 66 -8.82 13.39 10.15
N VAL A 67 -7.66 12.93 9.66
CA VAL A 67 -6.52 12.57 10.52
C VAL A 67 -6.00 13.84 11.21
N PRO A 68 -5.92 13.86 12.56
CA PRO A 68 -5.43 15.01 13.31
C PRO A 68 -3.93 15.21 13.03
N ASP A 69 -3.46 16.45 13.08
CA ASP A 69 -2.11 16.81 12.63
C ASP A 69 -1.01 15.99 13.31
N GLY A 70 -1.10 15.74 14.62
CA GLY A 70 -0.12 14.92 15.37
C GLY A 70 -0.13 13.41 15.07
N ARG A 71 -0.96 12.92 14.14
CA ARG A 71 -0.96 11.53 13.64
C ARG A 71 -0.76 11.44 12.14
N ARG A 72 -0.46 12.56 11.49
CA ARG A 72 -0.26 12.57 10.05
C ARG A 72 1.08 11.95 9.70
N VAL A 73 1.08 11.21 8.60
CA VAL A 73 2.28 10.77 7.91
C VAL A 73 2.66 11.80 6.86
N ILE A 74 3.93 12.19 6.85
CA ILE A 74 4.51 13.04 5.82
C ILE A 74 5.23 12.12 4.83
N PRO A 75 4.72 11.98 3.60
CA PRO A 75 5.43 11.26 2.55
C PRO A 75 6.64 12.08 2.10
N VAL A 76 7.84 11.51 2.24
CA VAL A 76 9.08 12.09 1.75
C VAL A 76 9.67 11.19 0.69
N SER A 77 9.97 11.77 -0.46
CA SER A 77 10.61 11.06 -1.56
C SER A 77 12.12 11.08 -1.35
N GLU A 78 12.71 9.93 -1.05
CA GLU A 78 14.16 9.74 -0.99
C GLU A 78 14.56 8.68 -2.02
N ASN A 79 15.44 9.05 -2.97
CA ASN A 79 15.94 8.16 -4.01
C ASN A 79 14.83 7.43 -4.81
N GLY A 80 13.69 8.10 -5.06
CA GLY A 80 12.56 7.54 -5.79
C GLY A 80 11.70 6.56 -5.00
N LYS A 81 11.92 6.43 -3.69
CA LYS A 81 11.08 5.67 -2.77
C LYS A 81 10.41 6.61 -1.78
N ILE A 82 9.12 6.38 -1.50
CA ILE A 82 8.43 7.13 -0.45
C ILE A 82 8.74 6.51 0.91
N THR A 83 9.23 7.35 1.82
CA THR A 83 9.36 7.04 3.23
C THR A 83 8.39 7.90 4.03
N TYR A 84 7.73 7.32 5.03
CA TYR A 84 6.84 8.06 5.91
C TYR A 84 7.58 8.55 7.14
N MET A 85 7.54 9.87 7.34
CA MET A 85 7.91 10.48 8.60
C MET A 85 6.66 10.74 9.43
N TRP A 86 6.70 10.38 10.70
CA TRP A 86 5.65 10.70 11.65
C TRP A 86 5.91 12.09 12.21
N THR A 87 4.90 12.94 12.22
CA THR A 87 4.94 14.16 13.03
C THR A 87 4.87 13.76 14.49
N GLN A 88 5.93 13.99 15.28
CA GLN A 88 5.82 13.88 16.73
C GLN A 88 4.78 14.90 17.25
N PRO A 89 3.99 14.54 18.29
CA PRO A 89 3.06 15.45 18.93
C PRO A 89 3.76 16.60 19.66
#